data_AF-A0A7X0FPX6-F1
#
_entry.id   AF-A0A7X0FPX6-F1
#
_cell.length_a   1.000
_cell.length_b   1.000
_cell.length_c   1.000
_cell.angle_alpha   90.00
_cell.angle_beta   90.00
_cell.angle_gamma   90.00
#
_symmetry.space_group_name_H-M   'P 1'
#
loop_
_entity.id
_entity.type
_entity.pdbx_description
1 polymer ?
#
loop_
_entity_poly.entity_id
_entity_poly.type
_entity_poly.pdbx_seq_one_letter_code
_entity_poly.pdbx_strand_id
1 'polypeptide(L)'
;MSNSHRASVAVPIATTWPTITPTTRWTALVGTVLYLLELVFLFGLWVAPAAGLSAAELTQHWAANAGMHAFNVACVSIAVLGRIVFAAAVRDALRVSPRVRVVADIAFAITVAGVAIEIALMTVGSGVAVVGAVDEGAAVLAAGIVGLGQAGTGVPVAMGISGILLSIAMLRTKVVASWISVVGLLGGIAFAALILAPLPGLAAFATPVALLALVLVVIWMLATSIAFIRRTNA
;
A
#
# COMPACT_ATOMS: atom_id res chain seq x y z
N MET A 1 42.94 37.84 30.61
CA MET A 1 41.74 37.41 31.36
C MET A 1 40.54 37.49 30.44
N SER A 2 39.94 36.35 30.05
CA SER A 2 38.50 36.16 29.77
C SER A 2 38.32 34.85 29.00
N ASN A 3 38.18 33.74 29.74
CA ASN A 3 37.72 32.47 29.18
C ASN A 3 36.19 32.47 29.24
N SER A 4 35.54 32.76 28.12
CA SER A 4 34.09 32.64 27.99
C SER A 4 33.70 31.16 27.89
N HIS A 5 33.46 30.51 29.03
CA HIS A 5 32.79 29.22 29.08
C HIS A 5 31.37 29.37 28.52
N ARG A 6 31.16 28.91 27.28
CA ARG A 6 29.81 28.64 26.78
C ARG A 6 29.26 27.45 27.56
N ALA A 7 28.37 27.73 28.50
CA ALA A 7 27.52 26.71 29.08
C ALA A 7 26.71 26.08 27.93
N SER A 8 27.04 24.85 27.57
CA SER A 8 26.21 24.05 26.69
C SER A 8 24.89 23.78 27.41
N VAL A 9 23.85 24.51 27.02
CA VAL A 9 22.48 24.20 27.45
C VAL A 9 22.16 22.81 26.91
N ALA A 10 22.21 21.81 27.79
CA ALA A 10 21.76 20.46 27.49
C ALA A 10 20.26 20.55 27.18
N VAL A 11 19.92 20.50 25.90
CA VAL A 11 18.52 20.34 25.46
C VAL A 11 18.08 18.97 25.98
N PRO A 12 17.06 18.89 26.85
CA PRO A 12 16.57 17.61 27.32
C PRO A 12 16.10 16.82 26.10
N ILE A 13 16.75 15.70 25.82
CA ILE A 13 16.20 14.70 24.90
C ILE A 13 14.95 14.20 25.61
N ALA A 14 13.78 14.55 25.09
CA ALA A 14 12.52 13.99 25.57
C ALA A 14 12.63 12.46 25.49
N THR A 15 12.80 11.81 26.64
CA THR A 15 12.93 10.35 26.78
C THR A 15 11.57 9.65 26.70
N THR A 16 10.49 10.42 26.66
CA THR A 16 9.13 9.92 26.55
C THR A 16 8.71 9.84 25.10
N TRP A 17 8.36 8.62 24.68
CA TRP A 17 7.84 8.34 23.36
C TRP A 17 6.50 9.07 23.16
N PRO A 18 6.17 9.50 21.93
CA PRO A 18 4.91 10.20 21.68
C PRO A 18 3.70 9.32 22.04
N THR A 19 2.74 9.86 22.79
CA THR A 19 1.52 9.18 23.18
C THR A 19 0.63 8.90 21.96
N ILE A 20 0.29 7.64 21.73
CA ILE A 20 -0.60 7.23 20.63
C ILE A 20 -2.03 7.17 21.14
N THR A 21 -2.94 7.87 20.45
CA THR A 21 -4.36 7.92 20.83
C THR A 21 -5.01 6.53 20.73
N PRO A 22 -6.01 6.21 21.58
CA PRO A 22 -6.67 4.90 21.55
C PRO A 22 -7.27 4.54 20.18
N THR A 23 -7.80 5.53 19.45
CA THR A 23 -8.36 5.34 18.11
C THR A 23 -7.27 4.92 17.12
N THR A 24 -6.13 5.61 17.08
CA THR A 24 -4.99 5.28 16.21
C THR A 24 -4.50 3.84 16.39
N ARG A 25 -4.57 3.28 17.60
CA ARG A 25 -4.13 1.90 17.91
C ARG A 25 -4.95 0.86 17.15
N TRP A 26 -6.28 0.96 17.27
CA TRP A 26 -7.19 0.02 16.65
C TRP A 26 -7.30 0.25 15.15
N THR A 27 -7.22 1.51 14.69
CA THR A 27 -7.23 1.84 13.26
C THR A 27 -6.08 1.17 12.51
N ALA A 28 -4.84 1.19 13.05
CA ALA A 28 -3.72 0.50 12.40
C ALA A 28 -3.96 -1.01 12.25
N LEU A 29 -4.49 -1.66 13.31
CA LEU A 29 -4.79 -3.08 13.27
C LEU A 29 -5.90 -3.40 12.27
N VAL A 30 -7.00 -2.63 12.27
CA VAL A 30 -8.10 -2.82 11.31
C VAL A 30 -7.58 -2.69 9.88
N GLY A 31 -6.77 -1.67 9.59
CA GLY A 31 -6.15 -1.51 8.28
C GLY A 31 -5.27 -2.69 7.89
N THR A 32 -4.49 -3.22 8.85
CA THR A 32 -3.64 -4.40 8.64
C THR A 32 -4.48 -5.66 8.36
N VAL A 33 -5.56 -5.89 9.11
CA VAL A 33 -6.44 -7.05 8.90
C VAL A 33 -7.13 -6.98 7.54
N LEU A 34 -7.63 -5.80 7.14
CA LEU A 34 -8.20 -5.60 5.81
C LEU A 34 -7.18 -5.86 4.69
N TYR A 35 -5.93 -5.40 4.86
CA TYR A 35 -4.85 -5.70 3.93
C TYR A 35 -4.52 -7.21 3.88
N LEU A 36 -4.56 -7.92 5.01
CA LEU A 36 -4.38 -9.37 5.00
C LEU A 36 -5.53 -10.11 4.29
N LEU A 37 -6.77 -9.64 4.44
CA LEU A 37 -7.91 -10.16 3.70
C LEU A 37 -7.74 -9.94 2.19
N GLU A 38 -7.14 -8.82 1.79
CA GLU A 38 -6.78 -8.55 0.40
C GLU A 38 -5.91 -9.68 -0.19
N LEU A 39 -4.92 -10.15 0.58
CA LEU A 39 -4.05 -11.24 0.15
C LEU A 39 -4.80 -12.56 0.03
N VAL A 40 -5.78 -12.82 0.90
CA VAL A 40 -6.64 -14.00 0.79
C VAL A 40 -7.46 -13.96 -0.50
N PHE A 41 -8.03 -12.79 -0.85
CA PHE A 41 -8.76 -12.64 -2.11
C PHE A 41 -7.84 -12.76 -3.32
N LEU A 42 -6.67 -12.11 -3.29
CA LEU A 42 -5.71 -12.09 -4.40
C LEU A 42 -5.09 -13.47 -4.69
N PHE A 43 -4.73 -14.24 -3.66
CA PHE A 43 -4.08 -15.55 -3.86
C PHE A 43 -5.05 -16.74 -3.83
N GLY A 44 -6.21 -16.59 -3.18
CA GLY A 44 -7.17 -17.68 -3.01
C GLY A 44 -8.33 -17.69 -4.00
N LEU A 45 -8.75 -16.53 -4.50
CA LEU A 45 -10.03 -16.38 -5.23
C LEU A 45 -9.92 -15.59 -6.54
N TRP A 46 -8.80 -14.89 -6.77
CA TRP A 46 -8.61 -14.07 -7.96
C TRP A 46 -8.38 -14.93 -9.21
N VAL A 47 -9.22 -14.71 -10.22
CA VAL A 47 -9.04 -15.28 -11.56
C VAL A 47 -8.26 -14.26 -12.38
N ALA A 48 -6.94 -14.47 -12.52
CA ALA A 48 -6.12 -13.60 -13.35
C ALA A 48 -6.11 -14.08 -14.81
N PRO A 49 -6.17 -13.16 -15.79
CA PRO A 49 -5.85 -13.50 -17.16
C PRO A 49 -4.40 -13.96 -17.27
N ALA A 50 -4.13 -14.86 -18.22
CA ALA A 50 -2.76 -15.23 -18.56
C ALA A 50 -1.97 -14.01 -19.05
N ALA A 51 -0.65 -14.02 -18.83
CA ALA A 51 0.23 -12.99 -19.35
C ALA A 51 0.28 -13.03 -20.89
N GLY A 52 0.35 -11.87 -21.53
CA GLY A 52 0.55 -11.76 -22.98
C GLY A 52 -0.69 -11.96 -23.85
N LEU A 53 -1.89 -12.03 -23.26
CA LEU A 53 -3.13 -12.08 -24.02
C LEU A 53 -3.36 -10.78 -24.81
N SER A 54 -3.85 -10.94 -26.04
CA SER A 54 -4.36 -9.84 -26.85
C SER A 54 -5.61 -9.21 -26.22
N ALA A 55 -5.96 -7.99 -26.64
CA ALA A 55 -7.16 -7.31 -26.14
C ALA A 55 -8.46 -8.10 -26.39
N ALA A 56 -8.54 -8.84 -27.51
CA ALA A 56 -9.67 -9.70 -27.81
C ALA A 56 -9.74 -10.91 -26.87
N GLU A 57 -8.61 -11.57 -26.60
CA GLU A 57 -8.53 -12.69 -25.65
C GLU A 57 -8.79 -12.24 -24.21
N LEU A 58 -8.33 -11.05 -23.83
CA LEU A 58 -8.69 -10.44 -22.54
C LEU A 58 -10.19 -10.22 -22.46
N THR A 59 -10.82 -9.66 -23.49
CA THR A 59 -12.27 -9.44 -23.54
C THR A 59 -13.04 -10.75 -23.36
N GLN A 60 -12.62 -11.82 -24.02
CA GLN A 60 -13.20 -13.16 -23.85
C GLN A 60 -12.98 -13.71 -22.44
N HIS A 61 -11.78 -13.54 -21.86
CA HIS A 61 -11.48 -13.97 -20.50
C HIS A 61 -12.39 -13.28 -19.47
N TRP A 62 -12.54 -11.95 -19.58
CA TRP A 62 -13.40 -11.17 -18.69
C TRP A 62 -14.87 -11.58 -18.83
N ALA A 63 -15.34 -11.82 -20.06
CA ALA A 63 -16.71 -12.27 -20.31
C ALA A 63 -16.98 -13.67 -19.73
N ALA A 64 -16.06 -14.62 -19.89
CA ALA A 64 -16.20 -15.99 -19.38
C ALA A 64 -16.24 -16.05 -17.85
N ASN A 65 -15.67 -15.06 -17.16
CA ASN A 65 -15.53 -15.03 -15.70
C ASN A 65 -16.25 -13.84 -15.05
N ALA A 66 -17.20 -13.21 -15.74
CA ALA A 66 -17.80 -11.92 -15.34
C ALA A 66 -18.34 -11.92 -13.90
N GLY A 67 -19.03 -12.98 -13.47
CA GLY A 67 -19.55 -13.11 -12.11
C GLY A 67 -18.45 -13.20 -11.04
N MET A 68 -17.41 -13.99 -11.30
CA MET A 68 -16.26 -14.11 -10.39
C MET A 68 -15.43 -12.82 -10.34
N HIS A 69 -15.27 -12.13 -11.47
CA HIS A 69 -14.61 -10.83 -11.49
C HIS A 69 -15.41 -9.78 -10.73
N ALA A 70 -16.73 -9.68 -10.92
CA ALA A 70 -17.56 -8.75 -10.16
C ALA A 70 -17.46 -8.98 -8.65
N PHE A 71 -17.52 -10.25 -8.21
CA PHE A 71 -17.32 -10.63 -6.81
C PHE A 71 -15.93 -10.22 -6.29
N ASN A 72 -14.87 -10.58 -7.03
CA ASN A 72 -13.50 -10.26 -6.65
C ASN A 72 -13.25 -8.75 -6.61
N VAL A 73 -13.78 -7.98 -7.57
CA VAL A 73 -13.68 -6.51 -7.55
C VAL A 73 -14.38 -5.94 -6.32
N ALA A 74 -15.57 -6.44 -5.96
CA ALA A 74 -16.28 -5.99 -4.76
C ALA A 74 -15.47 -6.28 -3.48
N CYS A 75 -14.98 -7.51 -3.32
CA CYS A 75 -14.21 -7.92 -2.15
C CYS A 75 -12.85 -7.21 -2.06
N VAL A 76 -12.08 -7.16 -3.14
CA VAL A 76 -10.77 -6.51 -3.19
C VAL A 76 -10.92 -5.01 -3.00
N SER A 77 -11.94 -4.36 -3.57
CA SER A 77 -12.17 -2.91 -3.38
C SER A 77 -12.37 -2.54 -1.91
N ILE A 78 -13.00 -3.40 -1.12
CA ILE A 78 -13.12 -3.21 0.33
C ILE A 78 -11.77 -3.48 1.01
N ALA A 79 -11.09 -4.55 0.63
CA ALA A 79 -9.84 -4.97 1.26
C ALA A 79 -8.69 -3.98 1.06
N VAL A 80 -8.55 -3.38 -0.13
CA VAL A 80 -7.50 -2.39 -0.44
C VAL A 80 -7.64 -1.10 0.36
N LEU A 81 -8.84 -0.80 0.89
CA LEU A 81 -9.04 0.30 1.85
C LEU A 81 -8.21 0.10 3.13
N GLY A 82 -7.84 -1.15 3.45
CA GLY A 82 -6.94 -1.48 4.55
C GLY A 82 -5.63 -0.70 4.50
N ARG A 83 -5.07 -0.50 3.30
CA ARG A 83 -3.85 0.29 3.08
C ARG A 83 -4.06 1.76 3.46
N ILE A 84 -5.19 2.35 3.08
CA ILE A 84 -5.57 3.74 3.44
C ILE A 84 -5.75 3.86 4.96
N VAL A 85 -6.51 2.93 5.55
CA VAL A 85 -6.80 2.92 7.00
C VAL A 85 -5.50 2.80 7.81
N PHE A 86 -4.59 1.90 7.40
CA PHE A 86 -3.29 1.76 8.02
C PHE A 86 -2.43 3.01 7.85
N ALA A 87 -2.33 3.56 6.64
CA ALA A 87 -1.56 4.77 6.36
C ALA A 87 -2.09 5.98 7.14
N ALA A 88 -3.42 6.11 7.30
CA ALA A 88 -4.06 7.13 8.13
C ALA A 88 -3.64 7.01 9.59
N ALA A 89 -3.63 5.80 10.16
CA ALA A 89 -3.20 5.57 11.52
C ALA A 89 -1.71 5.91 11.73
N VAL A 90 -0.83 5.52 10.81
CA VAL A 90 0.60 5.86 10.87
C VAL A 90 0.79 7.37 10.74
N ARG A 91 0.08 8.01 9.80
CA ARG A 91 0.08 9.47 9.63
C ARG A 91 -0.32 10.18 10.92
N ASP A 92 -1.41 9.75 11.56
CA ASP A 92 -1.87 10.34 12.81
C ASP A 92 -0.84 10.18 13.93
N ALA A 93 -0.21 9.00 14.04
CA ALA A 93 0.87 8.78 14.99
C ALA A 93 2.09 9.69 14.73
N LEU A 94 2.33 10.09 13.48
CA LEU A 94 3.43 10.98 13.07
C LEU A 94 3.11 12.48 13.24
N ARG A 95 1.85 12.87 13.42
CA ARG A 95 1.43 14.29 13.57
C ARG A 95 2.02 14.98 14.80
N VAL A 96 2.48 14.20 15.77
CA VAL A 96 3.21 14.67 16.97
C VAL A 96 4.50 15.44 16.63
N SER A 97 5.05 15.27 15.43
CA SER A 97 6.28 15.95 15.00
C SER A 97 6.03 16.84 13.77
N PRO A 98 6.11 18.18 13.90
CA PRO A 98 5.93 19.10 12.78
C PRO A 98 6.90 18.84 11.61
N ARG A 99 8.10 18.33 11.90
CA ARG A 99 9.17 18.11 10.91
C ARG A 99 8.87 17.02 9.88
N VAL A 100 7.99 16.07 10.20
CA VAL A 100 7.64 14.96 9.29
C VAL A 100 6.17 14.99 8.85
N ARG A 101 5.39 15.94 9.35
CA ARG A 101 3.95 16.04 9.08
C ARG A 101 3.65 16.09 7.58
N VAL A 102 4.35 16.95 6.84
CA VAL A 102 4.18 17.09 5.38
C VAL A 102 4.52 15.78 4.66
N VAL A 103 5.57 15.09 5.07
CA VAL A 103 5.97 13.80 4.48
C VAL A 103 4.89 12.75 4.72
N ALA A 104 4.32 12.69 5.92
CA ALA A 104 3.24 11.77 6.25
C ALA A 104 1.93 12.10 5.49
N ASP A 105 1.61 13.39 5.30
CA ASP A 105 0.46 13.83 4.51
C ASP A 105 0.62 13.46 3.03
N ILE A 106 1.80 13.67 2.45
CA ILE A 106 2.12 13.26 1.07
C ILE A 106 2.03 11.74 0.92
N ALA A 107 2.64 10.99 1.84
CA ALA A 107 2.61 9.53 1.79
C ALA A 107 1.17 9.00 1.82
N PHE A 108 0.33 9.56 2.69
CA PHE A 108 -1.09 9.23 2.75
C PHE A 108 -1.83 9.58 1.46
N ALA A 109 -1.59 10.77 0.88
CA ALA A 109 -2.20 11.15 -0.39
C ALA A 109 -1.82 10.22 -1.54
N ILE A 110 -0.55 9.79 -1.60
CA ILE A 110 -0.07 8.79 -2.57
C ILE A 110 -0.80 7.45 -2.37
N THR A 111 -0.95 6.99 -1.14
CA THR A 111 -1.71 5.76 -0.85
C THR A 111 -3.15 5.86 -1.32
N VAL A 112 -3.84 6.98 -1.02
CA VAL A 112 -5.23 7.21 -1.44
C VAL A 112 -5.35 7.24 -2.96
N ALA A 113 -4.47 7.97 -3.65
CA ALA A 113 -4.46 8.04 -5.11
C ALA A 113 -4.19 6.67 -5.74
N GLY A 114 -3.21 5.93 -5.21
CA GLY A 114 -2.88 4.58 -5.68
C GLY A 114 -4.06 3.61 -5.56
N VAL A 115 -4.73 3.59 -4.40
CA VAL A 115 -5.92 2.75 -4.17
C VAL A 115 -7.10 3.18 -5.04
N ALA A 116 -7.32 4.49 -5.24
CA ALA A 116 -8.38 4.98 -6.12
C ALA A 116 -8.16 4.55 -7.58
N ILE A 117 -6.91 4.65 -8.06
CA ILE A 117 -6.53 4.17 -9.40
C ILE A 117 -6.71 2.65 -9.50
N GLU A 118 -6.33 1.89 -8.48
CA GLU A 118 -6.51 0.43 -8.42
C GLU A 118 -7.98 0.03 -8.56
N ILE A 119 -8.86 0.64 -7.75
CA ILE A 119 -10.30 0.37 -7.79
C ILE A 119 -10.88 0.76 -9.15
N ALA A 120 -10.47 1.90 -9.71
CA ALA A 120 -10.92 2.32 -11.03
C ALA A 120 -10.54 1.32 -12.12
N LEU A 121 -9.28 0.86 -12.15
CA LEU A 121 -8.79 -0.13 -13.11
C LEU A 121 -9.52 -1.47 -12.98
N MET A 122 -9.73 -1.95 -11.76
CA MET A 122 -10.49 -3.17 -11.49
C MET A 122 -11.95 -3.05 -11.96
N THR A 123 -12.58 -1.91 -11.68
CA THR A 123 -13.96 -1.63 -12.09
C THR A 123 -14.09 -1.59 -13.61
N VAL A 124 -13.18 -0.90 -14.30
CA VAL A 124 -13.12 -0.88 -15.77
C VAL A 124 -12.96 -2.30 -16.32
N GLY A 125 -12.08 -3.12 -15.74
CA GLY A 125 -11.90 -4.53 -16.12
C GLY A 125 -13.17 -5.35 -15.99
N SER A 126 -13.90 -5.21 -14.88
CA SER A 126 -15.18 -5.90 -14.68
C SER A 126 -16.28 -5.46 -15.66
N GLY A 127 -16.19 -4.22 -16.15
CA GLY A 127 -17.14 -3.64 -17.11
C GLY A 127 -16.89 -4.02 -18.57
N VAL A 128 -15.74 -4.61 -18.91
CA VAL A 128 -15.35 -4.93 -20.30
C VAL A 128 -16.40 -5.79 -21.01
N ALA A 129 -16.93 -6.81 -20.33
CA ALA A 129 -17.92 -7.71 -20.92
C ALA A 129 -19.28 -7.03 -21.19
N VAL A 130 -19.68 -6.09 -20.34
CA VAL A 130 -20.92 -5.32 -20.49
C VAL A 130 -20.79 -4.30 -21.62
N VAL A 131 -19.65 -3.61 -21.69
CA VAL A 131 -19.35 -2.66 -22.78
C VAL A 131 -19.24 -3.40 -24.12
N GLY A 132 -18.60 -4.57 -24.15
CA GLY A 132 -18.42 -5.36 -25.38
C GLY A 132 -19.72 -5.92 -25.97
N ALA A 133 -20.78 -6.04 -25.17
CA ALA A 133 -22.10 -6.39 -25.67
C ALA A 133 -22.77 -5.26 -26.48
N VAL A 134 -22.25 -4.02 -26.37
CA VAL A 134 -22.82 -2.81 -26.98
C VAL A 134 -21.86 -2.19 -27.99
N ASP A 135 -20.55 -2.18 -27.70
CA ASP A 135 -19.49 -1.61 -28.54
C ASP A 135 -18.18 -2.40 -28.35
N GLU A 136 -17.81 -3.17 -29.37
CA GLU A 136 -16.59 -3.98 -29.40
C GLU A 136 -15.32 -3.12 -29.37
N GLY A 137 -15.32 -1.96 -30.03
CA GLY A 137 -14.17 -1.05 -30.05
C GLY A 137 -13.91 -0.43 -28.68
N ALA A 138 -14.97 -0.04 -27.97
CA ALA A 138 -14.87 0.46 -26.60
C ALA A 138 -14.40 -0.64 -25.63
N ALA A 139 -14.81 -1.89 -25.82
CA ALA A 139 -14.36 -3.02 -25.01
C ALA A 139 -12.87 -3.32 -25.20
N VAL A 140 -12.38 -3.29 -26.45
CA VAL A 140 -10.95 -3.45 -26.76
C VAL A 140 -10.12 -2.33 -26.13
N LEU A 141 -10.59 -1.08 -26.18
CA LEU A 141 -9.92 0.06 -25.53
C LEU A 141 -9.88 -0.12 -24.01
N ALA A 142 -11.00 -0.49 -23.38
CA ALA A 142 -11.09 -0.74 -21.95
C ALA A 142 -10.17 -1.88 -21.51
N ALA A 143 -10.17 -3.00 -22.24
CA ALA A 143 -9.27 -4.12 -22.02
C ALA A 143 -7.79 -3.71 -22.16
N GLY A 144 -7.47 -2.83 -23.12
CA GLY A 144 -6.14 -2.27 -23.31
C GLY A 144 -5.70 -1.37 -22.15
N ILE A 145 -6.57 -0.49 -21.64
CA ILE A 145 -6.29 0.36 -20.48
C ILE A 145 -6.06 -0.48 -19.22
N VAL A 146 -6.88 -1.51 -19.01
CA VAL A 146 -6.73 -2.45 -17.90
C VAL A 146 -5.44 -3.25 -18.05
N GLY A 147 -5.13 -3.74 -19.25
CA GLY A 147 -3.88 -4.42 -19.56
C GLY A 147 -2.66 -3.54 -19.28
N LEU A 148 -2.67 -2.27 -19.67
CA LEU A 148 -1.61 -1.30 -19.37
C LEU A 148 -1.52 -0.98 -17.87
N GLY A 149 -2.65 -0.85 -17.18
CA GLY A 149 -2.71 -0.63 -15.74
C GLY A 149 -2.28 -1.85 -14.91
N GLN A 150 -2.42 -3.06 -15.45
CA GLN A 150 -1.98 -4.32 -14.84
C GLN A 150 -0.53 -4.66 -15.20
N ALA A 151 -0.05 -4.27 -16.38
CA ALA A 151 1.34 -4.40 -16.82
C ALA A 151 2.23 -3.29 -16.23
N GLY A 152 1.65 -2.10 -16.03
CA GLY A 152 2.28 -0.96 -15.39
C GLY A 152 2.00 -0.98 -13.89
N THR A 153 3.01 -1.32 -13.11
CA THR A 153 3.09 -1.49 -11.66
C THR A 153 2.70 -0.27 -10.80
N GLY A 154 1.85 0.64 -11.28
CA GLY A 154 1.50 1.90 -10.62
C GLY A 154 0.96 1.73 -9.20
N VAL A 155 0.20 0.66 -8.96
CA VAL A 155 -0.36 0.33 -7.63
C VAL A 155 0.74 -0.14 -6.65
N PRO A 156 1.53 -1.19 -6.97
CA PRO A 156 2.73 -1.55 -6.20
C PRO A 156 3.69 -0.37 -5.98
N VAL A 157 3.87 0.49 -6.98
CA VAL A 157 4.76 1.64 -6.92
C VAL A 157 4.24 2.70 -5.94
N ALA A 158 2.96 3.06 -5.99
CA ALA A 158 2.36 3.99 -5.03
C ALA A 158 2.47 3.45 -3.59
N MET A 159 2.25 2.15 -3.41
CA MET A 159 2.45 1.47 -2.13
C MET A 159 3.92 1.50 -1.69
N GLY A 160 4.85 1.25 -2.61
CA GLY A 160 6.29 1.32 -2.36
C GLY A 160 6.74 2.72 -1.91
N ILE A 161 6.36 3.75 -2.66
CA ILE A 161 6.71 5.15 -2.37
C ILE A 161 6.11 5.59 -1.03
N SER A 162 4.81 5.32 -0.80
CA SER A 162 4.18 5.67 0.48
C SER A 162 4.83 4.93 1.66
N GLY A 163 5.13 3.64 1.51
CA GLY A 163 5.85 2.83 2.49
C GLY A 163 7.25 3.38 2.83
N ILE A 164 8.01 3.79 1.82
CA ILE A 164 9.32 4.47 2.00
C ILE A 164 9.15 5.74 2.83
N LEU A 165 8.23 6.63 2.44
CA LEU A 165 8.04 7.92 3.09
C LEU A 165 7.60 7.77 4.55
N LEU A 166 6.61 6.90 4.82
CA LEU A 166 6.15 6.60 6.18
C LEU A 166 7.29 5.99 7.01
N SER A 167 8.04 5.06 6.46
CA SER A 167 9.15 4.41 7.17
C SER A 167 10.27 5.38 7.51
N ILE A 168 10.65 6.28 6.60
CA ILE A 168 11.61 7.36 6.87
C ILE A 168 11.09 8.29 7.97
N ALA A 169 9.81 8.67 7.93
CA ALA A 169 9.20 9.51 8.95
C ALA A 169 9.19 8.83 10.33
N MET A 170 8.90 7.52 10.38
CA MET A 170 8.96 6.71 11.59
C MET A 170 10.39 6.58 12.14
N LEU A 171 11.40 6.41 11.27
CA LEU A 171 12.82 6.37 11.66
C LEU A 171 13.27 7.68 12.31
N ARG A 172 12.80 8.82 11.77
CA ARG A 172 13.16 10.17 12.23
C ARG A 172 12.47 10.55 13.53
N THR A 173 11.21 10.17 13.69
CA THR A 173 10.42 10.50 14.89
C THR A 173 10.56 9.50 16.00
N LYS A 174 11.12 8.31 15.71
CA LYS A 174 11.11 7.17 16.62
C LYS A 174 9.67 6.93 17.08
N VAL A 175 8.70 6.87 16.16
CA VAL A 175 7.33 6.48 16.55
C VAL A 175 7.21 4.97 16.76
N VAL A 176 8.18 4.17 16.29
CA VAL A 176 8.32 2.74 16.58
C VAL A 176 9.80 2.37 16.71
N ALA A 177 10.09 1.11 17.04
CA ALA A 177 11.46 0.59 17.04
C ALA A 177 12.08 0.69 15.63
N SER A 178 13.36 1.09 15.55
CA SER A 178 14.02 1.36 14.27
C SER A 178 14.00 0.17 13.30
N TRP A 179 14.07 -1.07 13.81
CA TRP A 179 14.02 -2.27 12.96
C TRP A 179 12.68 -2.38 12.21
N ILE A 180 11.56 -2.00 12.83
CA ILE A 180 10.23 -2.02 12.20
C ILE A 180 10.25 -1.09 11.00
N SER A 181 10.75 0.13 11.19
CA SER A 181 10.84 1.11 10.11
C SER A 181 11.85 0.71 9.03
N VAL A 182 12.93 0.00 9.35
CA VAL A 182 13.85 -0.54 8.34
C VAL A 182 13.16 -1.62 7.51
N VAL A 183 12.40 -2.52 8.12
CA VAL A 183 11.61 -3.55 7.40
C VAL A 183 10.62 -2.88 6.45
N GLY A 184 9.88 -1.86 6.91
CA GLY A 184 8.97 -1.09 6.06
C GLY A 184 9.67 -0.36 4.91
N LEU A 185 10.84 0.20 5.16
CA LEU A 185 11.67 0.85 4.15
C LEU A 185 12.12 -0.13 3.07
N LEU A 186 12.64 -1.29 3.46
CA LEU A 186 13.08 -2.33 2.52
C LEU A 186 11.91 -2.88 1.70
N GLY A 187 10.77 -3.15 2.34
CA GLY A 187 9.55 -3.56 1.64
C GLY A 187 9.08 -2.50 0.63
N GLY A 188 9.10 -1.23 1.03
CA GLY A 188 8.74 -0.12 0.15
C GLY A 188 9.68 0.04 -1.05
N ILE A 189 11.00 -0.08 -0.83
CA ILE A 189 12.01 -0.06 -1.91
C ILE A 189 11.78 -1.21 -2.88
N ALA A 190 11.58 -2.42 -2.36
CA ALA A 190 11.37 -3.60 -3.20
C ALA A 190 10.09 -3.47 -4.04
N PHE A 191 9.00 -2.93 -3.48
CA PHE A 191 7.78 -2.63 -4.23
C PHE A 191 7.96 -1.54 -5.29
N ALA A 192 8.64 -0.44 -4.95
CA ALA A 192 8.93 0.63 -5.90
C ALA A 192 9.83 0.15 -7.05
N ALA A 193 10.77 -0.76 -6.78
CA ALA A 193 11.67 -1.33 -7.77
C ALA A 193 10.94 -2.19 -8.83
N LEU A 194 9.71 -2.63 -8.58
CA LEU A 194 8.90 -3.37 -9.56
C LEU A 194 8.59 -2.53 -10.82
N ILE A 195 8.76 -1.21 -10.78
CA ILE A 195 8.69 -0.37 -11.99
C ILE A 195 9.75 -0.74 -13.03
N LEU A 196 10.88 -1.30 -12.61
CA LEU A 196 12.00 -1.63 -13.49
C LEU A 196 11.79 -2.96 -14.25
N ALA A 197 10.85 -3.79 -13.79
CA ALA A 197 10.51 -5.06 -14.40
C ALA A 197 8.99 -5.21 -14.42
N PRO A 198 8.28 -4.46 -15.29
CA PRO A 198 6.83 -4.52 -15.39
C PRO A 198 6.40 -5.94 -15.75
N LEU A 199 5.65 -6.57 -14.85
CA LEU A 199 5.05 -7.89 -15.05
C LEU A 199 3.53 -7.76 -14.88
N PRO A 200 2.74 -8.40 -15.76
CA PRO A 200 1.29 -8.24 -15.74
C PRO A 200 0.64 -8.93 -14.53
N GLY A 201 -0.17 -8.19 -13.78
CA GLY A 201 -1.07 -8.73 -12.75
C GLY A 201 -0.36 -9.57 -11.70
N LEU A 202 -0.92 -10.74 -11.36
CA LEU A 202 -0.35 -11.63 -10.34
C LEU A 202 1.01 -12.22 -10.74
N ALA A 203 1.39 -12.20 -12.02
CA ALA A 203 2.72 -12.65 -12.44
C ALA A 203 3.83 -11.78 -11.83
N ALA A 204 3.53 -10.52 -11.48
CA ALA A 204 4.46 -9.67 -10.72
C ALA A 204 4.85 -10.33 -9.39
N PHE A 205 3.88 -10.93 -8.69
CA PHE A 205 4.08 -11.66 -7.42
C PHE A 205 4.64 -13.07 -7.59
N ALA A 206 4.86 -13.56 -8.81
CA ALA A 206 5.60 -14.81 -9.03
C ALA A 206 7.13 -14.61 -8.88
N THR A 207 7.59 -13.36 -8.85
CA THR A 207 9.02 -13.08 -8.67
C THR A 207 9.43 -13.15 -7.20
N PRO A 208 10.64 -13.66 -6.89
CA PRO A 208 11.16 -13.65 -5.53
C PRO A 208 11.21 -12.26 -4.90
N VAL A 209 11.46 -11.22 -5.71
CA VAL A 209 11.54 -9.83 -5.25
C VAL A 209 10.17 -9.31 -4.83
N ALA A 210 9.12 -9.55 -5.60
CA ALA A 210 7.76 -9.13 -5.23
C ALA A 210 7.21 -9.91 -4.03
N LEU A 211 7.50 -11.20 -3.93
CA LEU A 211 7.15 -11.99 -2.73
C LEU A 211 7.86 -11.47 -1.49
N LEU A 212 9.16 -11.16 -1.60
CA LEU A 212 9.91 -10.57 -0.50
C LEU A 212 9.35 -9.19 -0.13
N ALA A 213 9.04 -8.33 -1.11
CA ALA A 213 8.42 -7.03 -0.87
C ALA A 213 7.10 -7.18 -0.10
N LEU A 214 6.25 -8.11 -0.54
CA LEU A 214 4.99 -8.42 0.10
C LEU A 214 5.16 -8.87 1.55
N VAL A 215 6.06 -9.84 1.80
CA VAL A 215 6.35 -10.36 3.14
C VAL A 215 6.88 -9.25 4.05
N LEU A 216 7.80 -8.41 3.56
CA LEU A 216 8.34 -7.30 4.33
C LEU A 216 7.26 -6.29 4.71
N VAL A 217 6.35 -5.93 3.80
CA VAL A 217 5.24 -5.03 4.12
C VAL A 217 4.28 -5.67 5.13
N VAL A 218 3.94 -6.94 4.97
CA VAL A 218 3.07 -7.65 5.93
C VAL A 218 3.70 -7.63 7.33
N ILE A 219 4.98 -7.98 7.45
CA ILE A 219 5.71 -7.94 8.72
C ILE A 219 5.72 -6.51 9.28
N TRP A 220 5.99 -5.51 8.43
CA TRP A 220 6.01 -4.10 8.82
C TRP A 220 4.66 -3.63 9.37
N MET A 221 3.56 -3.92 8.68
CA MET A 221 2.21 -3.52 9.10
C MET A 221 1.81 -4.21 10.41
N LEU A 222 2.03 -5.52 10.51
CA LEU A 222 1.76 -6.27 11.73
C LEU A 222 2.58 -5.77 12.91
N ALA A 223 3.90 -5.61 12.74
CA ALA A 223 4.78 -5.15 13.79
C ALA A 223 4.45 -3.72 14.24
N THR A 224 4.11 -2.83 13.31
CA THR A 224 3.67 -1.46 13.61
C THR A 224 2.37 -1.46 14.40
N SER A 225 1.37 -2.21 13.97
CA SER A 225 0.07 -2.34 14.66
C SER A 225 0.23 -2.90 16.06
N ILE A 226 1.03 -3.97 16.22
CA ILE A 226 1.34 -4.55 17.54
C ILE A 226 2.08 -3.52 18.42
N ALA A 227 3.05 -2.78 17.86
CA ALA A 227 3.76 -1.74 18.60
C ALA A 227 2.82 -0.62 19.07
N PHE A 228 1.84 -0.21 18.25
CA PHE A 228 0.85 0.78 18.63
C PHE A 228 -0.06 0.28 19.74
N ILE A 229 -0.50 -0.98 19.68
CA ILE A 229 -1.31 -1.61 20.73
C ILE A 229 -0.54 -1.75 22.04
N ARG A 230 0.72 -2.22 21.99
CA ARG A 230 1.55 -2.47 23.18
C ARG A 230 1.99 -1.20 23.92
N ARG A 231 1.81 -0.01 23.32
CA ARG A 231 2.07 1.29 23.97
C ARG A 231 0.98 1.70 24.97
N THR A 232 0.26 0.73 25.51
CA THR A 232 -0.82 0.91 26.49
C THR A 232 -0.35 1.35 27.88
N ASN A 233 0.94 1.22 28.24
CA ASN A 233 1.35 1.22 29.65
C ASN A 233 2.60 2.07 29.99
N ALA A 234 2.76 3.27 29.42
CA ALA A 234 3.79 4.21 29.86
C ALA A 234 3.15 5.54 30.30
#